data_AF-A0AAU8JZ05-F1
#
_entry.id   AF-A0AAU8JZ05-F1
#
_cell.length_a   1.000
_cell.length_b   1.000
_cell.length_c   1.000
_cell.angle_alpha   90.00
_cell.angle_beta   90.00
_cell.angle_gamma   90.00
#
_symmetry.space_group_name_H-M   'P 1'
#
loop_
_entity.id
_entity.type
_entity.pdbx_description
1 polymer ?
#
loop_
_entity_poly.entity_id
_entity_poly.type
_entity_poly.pdbx_seq_one_letter_code
_entity_poly.pdbx_strand_id
1 'polypeptide(L)'
;MKSIVAGQRAANADEFAELALGVDEELFAGVAGESAIEWQARMDVAVAVLADLRREDLELAAYAERLMDRAPVPMAKTRRKTAAGARSGLAVAA
;
A
#
# COMPACT_ATOMS: atom_id res chain seq x y z
N MET A 1 23.49 3.58 -17.18
CA MET A 1 23.37 2.17 -16.74
C MET A 1 22.48 1.42 -17.71
N LYS A 2 22.73 0.14 -18.00
CA LYS A 2 21.79 -0.71 -18.75
C LYS A 2 20.99 -1.51 -17.72
N SER A 3 19.74 -1.11 -17.48
CA SER A 3 18.85 -1.70 -16.50
C SER A 3 18.23 -2.98 -17.07
N ILE A 4 18.92 -4.11 -16.93
CA ILE A 4 18.45 -5.42 -17.41
C ILE A 4 18.28 -6.35 -16.21
N VAL A 5 17.09 -6.91 -16.04
CA VAL A 5 16.74 -7.87 -15.00
C VAL A 5 16.03 -9.05 -15.64
N ALA A 6 16.50 -10.27 -15.37
CA ALA A 6 15.96 -11.50 -15.98
C ALA A 6 15.83 -11.46 -17.53
N GLY A 7 16.67 -10.68 -18.21
CA GLY A 7 16.61 -10.48 -19.67
C GLY A 7 15.60 -9.44 -20.15
N GLN A 8 14.82 -8.83 -19.26
CA GLN A 8 13.94 -7.70 -19.55
C GLN A 8 14.64 -6.38 -19.30
N ARG A 9 14.36 -5.38 -20.14
CA ARG A 9 14.96 -4.04 -20.05
C ARG A 9 13.97 -3.09 -19.39
N ALA A 10 14.36 -2.53 -18.26
CA ALA A 10 13.61 -1.46 -17.62
C ALA A 10 13.90 -0.12 -18.31
N ALA A 11 12.87 0.68 -18.55
CA ALA A 11 12.98 2.02 -19.09
C ALA A 11 13.33 3.05 -18.02
N ASN A 12 12.98 2.79 -16.75
CA ASN A 12 13.22 3.67 -15.61
C ASN A 12 13.61 2.85 -14.34
N ALA A 13 13.81 3.53 -13.21
CA ALA A 13 14.24 2.89 -11.97
C ALA A 13 13.12 2.06 -11.32
N ASP A 14 11.87 2.51 -11.44
CA ASP A 14 10.69 1.87 -10.87
C ASP A 14 10.43 0.53 -11.58
N GLU A 15 10.42 0.54 -12.92
CA GLU A 15 10.36 -0.69 -13.73
C GLU A 15 11.53 -1.65 -13.45
N PHE A 16 12.71 -1.13 -13.08
CA PHE A 16 13.84 -1.98 -12.70
C PHE A 16 13.60 -2.64 -11.34
N ALA A 17 13.03 -1.90 -10.39
CA ALA A 17 12.66 -2.42 -9.08
C ALA A 17 11.55 -3.46 -9.20
N GLU A 18 10.50 -3.20 -10.00
CA GLU A 18 9.42 -4.14 -10.28
C GLU A 18 9.94 -5.44 -10.92
N LEU A 19 10.81 -5.33 -11.94
CA LEU A 19 11.37 -6.50 -12.61
C LEU A 19 12.32 -7.30 -11.68
N ALA A 20 12.98 -6.64 -10.73
CA ALA A 20 13.82 -7.28 -9.72
C ALA A 20 13.01 -7.93 -8.61
N LEU A 21 11.95 -7.28 -8.15
CA LEU A 21 11.03 -7.79 -7.14
C LEU A 21 10.14 -8.92 -7.69
N GLY A 22 9.85 -8.91 -8.99
CA GLY A 22 8.83 -9.77 -9.60
C GLY A 22 7.40 -9.39 -9.20
N VAL A 23 7.24 -8.29 -8.46
CA VAL A 23 5.99 -7.73 -7.95
C VAL A 23 6.09 -6.20 -7.95
N ASP A 24 4.95 -5.52 -7.94
CA ASP A 24 4.87 -4.06 -7.91
C ASP A 24 5.52 -3.49 -6.64
N GLU A 25 6.28 -2.40 -6.77
CA GLU A 25 6.88 -1.69 -5.63
C GLU A 25 5.81 -1.14 -4.67
N GLU A 26 4.63 -0.76 -5.19
CA GLU A 26 3.50 -0.29 -4.41
C GLU A 26 2.98 -1.33 -3.41
N LEU A 27 3.24 -2.63 -3.66
CA LEU A 27 2.92 -3.69 -2.70
C LEU A 27 3.57 -3.40 -1.34
N PHE A 28 4.84 -2.99 -1.35
CA PHE A 28 5.61 -2.68 -0.14
C PHE A 28 5.53 -1.21 0.26
N ALA A 29 5.65 -0.30 -0.72
CA ALA A 29 5.69 1.14 -0.49
C ALA A 29 4.31 1.73 -0.10
N GLY A 30 3.23 1.04 -0.42
CA GLY A 30 1.86 1.47 -0.15
C GLY A 30 1.38 2.61 -1.05
N VAL A 31 0.07 2.84 -1.02
CA VAL A 31 -0.60 3.81 -1.91
C VAL A 31 -1.22 4.93 -1.09
N ALA A 32 -0.94 6.18 -1.48
CA ALA A 32 -1.50 7.34 -0.79
C ALA A 32 -3.03 7.36 -0.87
N GLY A 33 -3.69 7.43 0.30
CA GLY A 33 -5.14 7.49 0.38
C GLY A 33 -5.83 6.12 0.44
N GLU A 34 -5.07 5.02 0.50
CA GLU A 34 -5.61 3.69 0.74
C GLU A 34 -6.47 3.66 2.02
N SER A 35 -7.55 2.87 1.96
CA SER A 35 -8.37 2.58 3.13
C SER A 35 -7.66 1.62 4.06
N ALA A 36 -8.13 1.54 5.31
CA ALA A 36 -7.59 0.58 6.27
C ALA A 36 -7.76 -0.89 5.81
N ILE A 37 -8.81 -1.20 5.05
CA ILE A 37 -9.06 -2.55 4.53
C ILE A 37 -8.07 -2.88 3.40
N GLU A 38 -7.88 -1.94 2.46
CA GLU A 38 -6.91 -2.10 1.37
C GLU A 38 -5.48 -2.23 1.91
N TRP A 39 -5.11 -1.39 2.89
CA TRP A 39 -3.83 -1.49 3.58
C TRP A 39 -3.63 -2.84 4.25
N GLN A 40 -4.66 -3.36 4.95
CA GLN A 40 -4.54 -4.65 5.62
C GLN A 40 -4.33 -5.77 4.61
N ALA A 41 -5.16 -5.81 3.55
CA ALA A 41 -5.04 -6.82 2.50
C ALA A 41 -3.66 -6.76 1.81
N ARG A 42 -3.17 -5.54 1.55
CA ARG A 42 -1.83 -5.32 0.99
C ARG A 42 -0.74 -5.80 1.94
N MET A 43 -0.81 -5.46 3.23
CA MET A 43 0.16 -5.90 4.23
C MET A 43 0.19 -7.42 4.39
N ASP A 44 -0.96 -8.09 4.35
CA ASP A 44 -1.03 -9.56 4.41
C ASP A 44 -0.24 -10.19 3.26
N VAL A 45 -0.40 -9.66 2.04
CA VAL A 45 0.35 -10.12 0.86
C VAL A 45 1.82 -9.73 0.94
N ALA A 46 2.13 -8.48 1.32
CA ALA A 46 3.51 -7.98 1.42
C ALA A 46 4.34 -8.80 2.40
N VAL A 47 3.77 -9.19 3.55
CA VAL A 47 4.45 -10.05 4.53
C VAL A 47 4.72 -11.45 3.96
N ALA A 48 3.78 -12.02 3.21
CA ALA A 48 3.97 -13.32 2.57
C ALA A 48 5.10 -13.27 1.53
N VAL A 49 5.07 -12.28 0.63
CA VAL A 49 6.12 -12.11 -0.39
C VAL A 49 7.48 -11.82 0.25
N LEU A 50 7.52 -10.99 1.31
CA LEU A 50 8.79 -10.73 2.03
C LEU A 50 9.38 -12.00 2.65
N ALA A 51 8.53 -12.93 3.13
CA ALA A 51 9.00 -14.22 3.64
C ALA A 51 9.63 -15.08 2.54
N ASP A 52 9.11 -15.01 1.31
CA ASP A 52 9.68 -15.68 0.14
C ASP A 52 11.00 -15.04 -0.26
N LEU A 53 11.04 -13.70 -0.35
CA LEU A 53 12.27 -12.95 -0.65
C LEU A 53 13.38 -13.26 0.36
N ARG A 54 13.10 -13.34 1.66
CA ARG A 54 14.11 -13.70 2.68
C ARG A 54 14.74 -15.09 2.45
N ARG A 55 14.07 -15.98 1.73
CA ARG A 55 14.60 -17.32 1.38
C ARG A 55 15.40 -17.31 0.09
N GLU A 56 15.08 -16.41 -0.84
CA GLU A 56 15.61 -16.41 -2.20
C GLU A 56 16.70 -15.35 -2.41
N ASP A 57 16.47 -14.14 -1.92
CA ASP A 57 17.35 -12.97 -2.08
C ASP A 57 17.27 -12.04 -0.86
N LEU A 58 18.31 -12.09 -0.02
CA LEU A 58 18.40 -11.28 1.21
C LEU A 58 18.58 -9.78 0.93
N GLU A 59 19.24 -9.39 -0.16
CA GLU A 59 19.43 -7.98 -0.48
C GLU A 59 18.11 -7.35 -0.92
N LEU A 60 17.35 -8.08 -1.72
CA LEU A 60 16.03 -7.69 -2.19
C LEU A 60 15.02 -7.65 -1.04
N ALA A 61 15.05 -8.62 -0.12
CA ALA A 61 14.26 -8.61 1.10
C ALA A 61 14.54 -7.35 1.95
N ALA A 62 15.82 -7.00 2.14
CA ALA A 62 16.20 -5.80 2.87
C ALA A 62 15.73 -4.50 2.16
N TYR A 63 15.65 -4.49 0.83
CA TYR A 63 15.07 -3.37 0.08
C TYR A 63 13.56 -3.25 0.32
N ALA A 64 12.82 -4.35 0.23
CA ALA A 64 11.39 -4.40 0.50
C ALA A 64 11.05 -3.97 1.94
N GLU A 65 11.84 -4.39 2.94
CA GLU A 65 11.71 -3.94 4.33
C GLU A 65 11.85 -2.40 4.44
N ARG A 66 12.84 -1.80 3.79
CA ARG A 66 13.02 -0.34 3.77
C ARG A 66 11.86 0.39 3.10
N LEU A 67 11.14 -0.23 2.19
CA LEU A 67 9.93 0.35 1.59
C LEU A 67 8.77 0.30 2.57
N MET A 68 8.56 -0.84 3.23
CA MET A 68 7.51 -1.00 4.24
C MET A 68 7.68 -0.03 5.42
N ASP A 69 8.91 0.22 5.88
CA ASP A 69 9.21 1.17 6.95
C ASP A 69 8.83 2.62 6.59
N ARG A 70 8.82 2.95 5.29
CA ARG A 70 8.48 4.29 4.77
C ARG A 70 7.04 4.38 4.25
N ALA A 71 6.30 3.27 4.25
CA ALA A 71 4.97 3.21 3.70
C ALA A 71 3.98 4.05 4.52
N PRO A 72 3.01 4.71 3.86
CA PRO A 72 1.97 5.44 4.57
C PRO A 72 1.14 4.46 5.40
N VAL A 73 0.87 4.82 6.66
CA VAL A 73 -0.10 4.12 7.49
C VAL A 73 -1.48 4.73 7.30
N PRO A 74 -2.57 3.93 7.30
CA PRO A 74 -3.92 4.46 7.16
C PRO A 74 -4.25 5.27 8.40
N MET A 75 -4.16 6.58 8.28
CA MET A 75 -4.67 7.46 9.33
C MET A 75 -6.18 7.33 9.30
N ALA A 76 -6.79 6.88 10.41
CA ALA A 76 -8.23 6.90 10.56
C ALA A 76 -8.70 8.34 10.30
N LYS A 77 -9.32 8.58 9.13
CA LYS A 77 -9.95 9.86 8.86
C LYS A 77 -11.06 9.97 9.90
N THR A 78 -10.84 10.74 10.97
CA THR A 78 -11.91 11.15 11.89
C THR A 78 -13.00 11.70 10.99
N ARG A 79 -14.06 10.89 10.79
CA ARG A 79 -15.31 11.35 10.21
C ARG A 79 -15.78 12.43 11.18
N ARG A 80 -15.49 13.69 10.86
CA ARG A 80 -16.09 14.83 11.53
C ARG A 80 -17.57 14.68 11.26
N LYS A 81 -18.31 14.11 12.21
CA LYS A 81 -19.77 14.07 12.16
C LYS A 81 -20.20 15.53 12.15
N THR A 82 -20.43 16.08 10.96
CA THR A 82 -21.25 17.28 10.83
C THR A 82 -22.63 16.87 11.30
N ALA A 83 -22.91 17.11 12.58
CA ALA A 83 -24.24 17.04 13.15
C ALA A 83 -25.06 18.16 12.49
N ALA A 84 -25.57 17.88 11.28
CA ALA A 84 -26.52 18.72 10.58
C ALA A 84 -27.85 17.97 10.54
N GLY A 85 -28.81 18.46 11.32
CA GLY A 85 -30.22 18.29 10.99
C GLY A 85 -31.02 17.24 11.75
N ALA A 86 -30.86 17.11 13.07
CA ALA A 86 -31.93 16.58 13.90
C ALA A 86 -32.74 17.74 14.47
N ARG A 87 -33.75 18.28 13.74
CA ARG A 87 -35.01 18.91 14.24
C ARG A 87 -35.98 19.21 13.07
N SER A 88 -37.02 18.38 12.92
CA SER A 88 -38.38 18.72 12.46
C SER A 88 -39.20 17.48 12.79
N GLY A 89 -39.87 17.38 13.94
CA GLY A 89 -40.87 18.34 14.38
C GLY A 89 -42.24 17.74 14.02
N LEU A 90 -42.65 16.77 14.82
CA LEU A 90 -43.99 16.20 14.90
C LEU A 90 -45.03 17.34 14.94
N ALA A 91 -45.94 17.39 13.96
CA ALA A 91 -47.13 18.24 14.02
C ALA A 91 -48.37 17.33 13.96
N VAL A 92 -49.08 17.29 15.08
CA VAL A 92 -50.41 16.74 15.29
C VAL A 92 -51.40 17.92 15.38
N ALA A 93 -52.68 17.64 15.07
CA ALA A 93 -53.89 18.47 15.19
C ALA A 93 -54.21 19.34 13.96
N ALA A 94 -55.45 19.41 13.45
CA ALA A 94 -56.78 19.04 13.97
C ALA A 94 -57.70 18.58 12.82
#